data_AF-A0A8U0IG54-F1
#
_entry.id   AF-A0A8U0IG54-F1
#
_cell.length_a   1.000
_cell.length_b   1.000
_cell.length_c   1.000
_cell.angle_alpha   90.00
_cell.angle_beta   90.00
_cell.angle_gamma   90.00
#
_symmetry.space_group_name_H-M   'P 1'
#
loop_
_entity.id
_entity.type
_entity.pdbx_description
1 polymer ?
#
loop_
_entity_poly.entity_id
_entity_poly.type
_entity_poly.pdbx_seq_one_letter_code
_entity_poly.pdbx_strand_id
1 'polypeptide(L)'
;MLDEHDAADSKTNWAPTTASSAVVLVGTLGGVAALSAAVGVVKGTIAAATGAVCLAAALWLLTWNEWRVPATLAASLLLVPAGAGIAAGVGYESLVAFALAFPASSPTRVVGESLRILGVMAVLVGSTVAVSGAAASVRGVATSWTVSKLLDTVIRVTILPMGLSLALGGHALLTNFDVGLAGMVGDAVRTATDWVLAPSGDGTHLLSFGLLAAAAAFAGYRMLRDLPTEELAGEATVGDVRVADLAASLQLGFSRLVAISALVLPLAFLAETTVPDRTVEEALPGLVWTLLVALTGSAALRSLLWWVVLVAAALVAVAALVRRSSRASTAELLVGYAPFLAGATVVAGVRVLHRPLLDALVGFVAGRLDAPLAGQFRTLSEGVVTFYGGETVVLGLTSTVLLLAVGGVFALRIAFALGFVTDRVAGPALAGGGLFVAAAFVGTVSAPTWLVFGSLVAALVVWDAGEFATTLGAEVGRRAPTRRVELLHGLGALAVGVCGALAAGALASGLPAGWGATGELSVALLAAVAGVVLLVTAMR
;
A
#
# COMPACT_ATOMS: atom_id res chain seq x y z
N MET A 1 -47.49 -1.79 4.85
CA MET A 1 -46.54 -2.02 3.74
C MET A 1 -45.84 -0.70 3.50
N LEU A 2 -44.71 -0.48 4.18
CA LEU A 2 -43.74 0.51 3.73
C LEU A 2 -43.01 -0.18 2.58
N ASP A 3 -43.10 0.37 1.38
CA ASP A 3 -42.53 -0.23 0.18
C ASP A 3 -41.03 -0.49 0.39
N GLU A 4 -40.56 -1.70 0.13
CA GLU A 4 -39.13 -2.07 0.14
C GLU A 4 -38.28 -1.15 -0.76
N HIS A 5 -38.90 -0.48 -1.74
CA HIS A 5 -38.28 0.58 -2.53
C HIS A 5 -37.87 1.81 -1.71
N ASP A 6 -38.70 2.27 -0.77
CA ASP A 6 -38.37 3.44 0.07
C ASP A 6 -37.23 3.16 1.04
N ALA A 7 -37.10 1.91 1.52
CA ALA A 7 -36.02 1.52 2.43
C ALA A 7 -34.65 1.47 1.73
N ALA A 8 -34.59 1.03 0.47
CA ALA A 8 -33.37 1.02 -0.34
C ALA A 8 -32.98 2.44 -0.80
N ASP A 9 -33.96 3.28 -1.16
CA ASP A 9 -33.74 4.70 -1.45
C ASP A 9 -33.28 5.48 -0.21
N SER A 10 -33.76 5.13 0.99
CA SER A 10 -33.37 5.80 2.24
C SER A 10 -31.87 5.63 2.55
N LYS A 11 -31.27 4.46 2.32
CA LYS A 11 -29.85 4.21 2.62
C LYS A 11 -28.89 4.87 1.63
N THR A 12 -29.29 5.00 0.36
CA THR A 12 -28.47 5.66 -0.66
C THR A 12 -28.54 7.19 -0.60
N ASN A 13 -29.57 7.73 0.08
CA ASN A 13 -29.71 9.17 0.26
C ASN A 13 -28.72 9.75 1.28
N TRP A 14 -28.13 8.95 2.18
CA TRP A 14 -27.15 9.43 3.18
C TRP A 14 -25.69 9.39 2.71
N ALA A 15 -25.48 9.26 1.39
CA ALA A 15 -24.15 9.24 0.79
C ALA A 15 -23.71 10.65 0.34
N PRO A 16 -22.43 10.87 -0.03
CA PRO A 16 -21.92 12.20 -0.34
C PRO A 16 -22.73 12.93 -1.42
N THR A 17 -22.88 14.25 -1.33
CA THR A 17 -23.69 15.03 -2.28
C THR A 17 -23.12 14.97 -3.71
N THR A 18 -24.00 15.08 -4.70
CA THR A 18 -23.62 14.86 -6.12
C THR A 18 -22.75 15.98 -6.69
N ALA A 19 -23.00 17.23 -6.33
CA ALA A 19 -22.27 18.37 -6.88
C ALA A 19 -20.85 18.42 -6.32
N SER A 20 -20.65 18.34 -5.00
CA SER A 20 -19.30 18.23 -4.43
C SER A 20 -18.55 16.95 -4.83
N SER A 21 -19.23 15.80 -5.00
CA SER A 21 -18.58 14.59 -5.56
C SER A 21 -18.10 14.80 -7.00
N ALA A 22 -18.83 15.59 -7.80
CA ALA A 22 -18.39 15.98 -9.13
C ALA A 22 -17.18 16.91 -9.07
N VAL A 23 -17.10 17.84 -8.11
CA VAL A 23 -15.91 18.68 -7.88
C VAL A 23 -14.70 17.80 -7.53
N VAL A 24 -14.86 16.81 -6.66
CA VAL A 24 -13.80 15.85 -6.33
C VAL A 24 -13.33 15.11 -7.58
N LEU A 25 -14.24 14.51 -8.35
CA LEU A 25 -13.91 13.78 -9.57
C LEU A 25 -13.21 14.66 -10.61
N VAL A 26 -13.80 15.81 -10.94
CA VAL A 26 -13.28 16.72 -11.98
C VAL A 26 -11.96 17.35 -11.53
N GLY A 27 -11.87 17.78 -10.26
CA GLY A 27 -10.65 18.34 -9.68
C GLY A 27 -9.50 17.33 -9.67
N THR A 28 -9.76 16.09 -9.24
CA THR A 28 -8.76 15.02 -9.27
C THR A 28 -8.36 14.65 -10.70
N LEU A 29 -9.31 14.43 -11.61
CA LEU A 29 -9.01 14.07 -13.00
C LEU A 29 -8.26 15.18 -13.72
N GLY A 30 -8.66 16.45 -13.54
CA GLY A 30 -7.98 17.60 -14.09
C GLY A 30 -6.56 17.77 -13.54
N GLY A 31 -6.38 17.63 -12.22
CA GLY A 31 -5.08 17.68 -11.57
C GLY A 31 -4.14 16.57 -12.02
N VAL A 32 -4.63 15.32 -12.06
CA VAL A 32 -3.86 14.16 -12.55
C VAL A 32 -3.52 14.30 -14.03
N ALA A 33 -4.45 14.77 -14.87
CA ALA A 33 -4.18 15.00 -16.28
C ALA A 33 -3.11 16.09 -16.49
N ALA A 34 -3.19 17.21 -15.77
CA ALA A 34 -2.21 18.29 -15.86
C ALA A 34 -0.82 17.85 -15.38
N LEU A 35 -0.74 17.16 -14.23
CA LEU A 35 0.52 16.65 -13.69
C LEU A 35 1.13 15.58 -14.61
N SER A 36 0.34 14.59 -15.04
CA SER A 36 0.85 13.52 -15.91
C SER A 36 1.30 14.04 -17.28
N ALA A 37 0.61 15.03 -17.85
CA ALA A 37 1.01 15.68 -19.09
C ALA A 37 2.32 16.46 -18.93
N ALA A 38 2.48 17.20 -17.83
CA ALA A 38 3.69 17.98 -17.57
C ALA A 38 4.93 17.10 -17.35
N VAL A 39 4.76 15.94 -16.71
CA VAL A 39 5.85 14.99 -16.47
C VAL A 39 6.10 14.06 -17.66
N GLY A 40 5.15 13.95 -18.59
CA GLY A 40 5.24 13.09 -19.77
C GLY A 40 4.85 11.62 -19.53
N VAL A 41 4.09 11.35 -18.47
CA VAL A 41 3.76 9.99 -17.96
C VAL A 41 2.31 9.59 -18.21
N VAL A 42 1.68 10.16 -19.23
CA VAL A 42 0.25 10.02 -19.50
C VAL A 42 -0.15 8.55 -19.71
N LYS A 43 0.68 7.76 -20.42
CA LYS A 43 0.37 6.36 -20.74
C LYS A 43 0.36 5.48 -19.49
N GLY A 44 1.39 5.58 -18.66
CA GLY A 44 1.44 4.85 -17.39
C GLY A 44 0.37 5.31 -16.42
N THR A 45 0.04 6.60 -16.43
CA THR A 45 -1.04 7.16 -15.61
C THR A 45 -2.39 6.58 -16.00
N ILE A 46 -2.71 6.42 -17.30
CA ILE A 46 -3.97 5.79 -17.74
C ILE A 46 -4.04 4.33 -17.30
N ALA A 47 -2.95 3.56 -17.45
CA ALA A 47 -2.91 2.17 -17.01
C ALA A 47 -3.11 2.04 -15.49
N ALA A 48 -2.44 2.88 -14.70
CA ALA A 48 -2.55 2.89 -13.26
C ALA A 48 -3.93 3.40 -12.78
N ALA A 49 -4.49 4.41 -13.45
CA ALA A 49 -5.84 4.91 -13.22
C ALA A 49 -6.90 3.83 -13.49
N THR A 50 -6.71 3.02 -14.53
CA THR A 50 -7.59 1.88 -14.81
C THR A 50 -7.54 0.87 -13.67
N GLY A 51 -6.34 0.54 -13.19
CA GLY A 51 -6.17 -0.34 -12.02
C GLY A 51 -6.79 0.23 -10.74
N ALA A 52 -6.64 1.53 -10.50
CA ALA A 52 -7.26 2.26 -9.40
C ALA A 52 -8.80 2.20 -9.43
N VAL A 53 -9.41 2.34 -10.61
CA VAL A 53 -10.86 2.20 -10.78
C VAL A 53 -11.31 0.76 -10.50
N CYS A 54 -10.56 -0.25 -10.96
CA CYS A 54 -10.83 -1.65 -10.62
C CYS A 54 -10.78 -1.90 -9.10
N LEU A 55 -9.81 -1.30 -8.40
CA LEU A 55 -9.70 -1.39 -6.95
C LEU A 55 -10.89 -0.75 -6.23
N ALA A 56 -11.30 0.45 -6.67
CA ALA A 56 -12.50 1.12 -6.13
C ALA A 56 -13.79 0.32 -6.41
N ALA A 57 -13.90 -0.30 -7.60
CA ALA A 57 -15.00 -1.19 -7.93
C ALA A 57 -15.00 -2.46 -7.05
N ALA A 58 -13.84 -3.03 -6.74
CA ALA A 58 -13.73 -4.16 -5.81
C ALA A 58 -14.21 -3.77 -4.40
N LEU A 59 -13.81 -2.60 -3.88
CA LEU A 59 -14.32 -2.07 -2.60
C LEU A 59 -15.83 -1.92 -2.62
N TRP A 60 -16.38 -1.38 -3.72
CA TRP A 60 -17.81 -1.21 -3.87
C TRP A 60 -18.57 -2.54 -3.88
N LEU A 61 -18.11 -3.54 -4.65
CA LEU A 61 -18.74 -4.86 -4.70
C LEU A 61 -18.76 -5.54 -3.31
N LEU A 62 -17.73 -5.35 -2.49
CA LEU A 62 -17.68 -5.89 -1.12
C LEU A 62 -18.71 -5.28 -0.16
N THR A 63 -19.38 -4.19 -0.55
CA THR A 63 -20.50 -3.59 0.21
C THR A 63 -21.85 -4.27 -0.07
N TRP A 64 -21.96 -5.10 -1.11
CA TRP A 64 -23.24 -5.71 -1.49
C TRP A 64 -23.65 -6.82 -0.54
N ASN A 65 -24.81 -6.64 0.09
CA ASN A 65 -25.33 -7.58 1.09
C ASN A 65 -26.26 -8.67 0.54
N GLU A 66 -26.92 -8.43 -0.59
CA GLU A 66 -27.88 -9.36 -1.19
C GLU A 66 -27.18 -10.41 -2.09
N TRP A 67 -26.14 -9.98 -2.82
CA TRP A 67 -25.40 -10.80 -3.80
C TRP A 67 -23.97 -11.11 -3.32
N ARG A 68 -23.81 -11.47 -2.04
CA ARG A 68 -22.49 -11.56 -1.37
C ARG A 68 -21.49 -12.48 -2.08
N VAL A 69 -21.91 -13.67 -2.51
CA VAL A 69 -21.04 -14.66 -3.16
C VAL A 69 -20.51 -14.14 -4.50
N PRO A 70 -21.35 -13.81 -5.50
CA PRO A 70 -20.85 -13.33 -6.79
C PRO A 70 -20.16 -11.97 -6.68
N ALA A 71 -20.59 -11.09 -5.76
CA ALA A 71 -19.91 -9.82 -5.54
C ALA A 71 -18.50 -10.01 -4.97
N THR A 72 -18.32 -10.93 -4.01
CA THR A 72 -16.99 -11.26 -3.46
C THR A 72 -16.10 -11.91 -4.51
N LEU A 73 -16.65 -12.81 -5.33
CA LEU A 73 -15.92 -13.43 -6.44
C LEU A 73 -15.49 -12.38 -7.48
N ALA A 74 -16.40 -11.51 -7.90
CA ALA A 74 -16.10 -10.43 -8.85
C ALA A 74 -15.07 -9.44 -8.28
N ALA A 75 -15.20 -9.04 -7.01
CA ALA A 75 -14.21 -8.21 -6.32
C ALA A 75 -12.83 -8.89 -6.29
N SER A 76 -12.81 -10.20 -6.02
CA SER A 76 -11.58 -11.00 -5.98
C SER A 76 -10.91 -11.07 -7.35
N LEU A 77 -11.69 -11.24 -8.43
CA LEU A 77 -11.17 -11.27 -9.80
C LEU A 77 -10.67 -9.90 -10.26
N LEU A 78 -11.30 -8.80 -9.82
CA LEU A 78 -10.88 -7.43 -10.13
C LEU A 78 -9.54 -7.04 -9.50
N LEU A 79 -9.07 -7.76 -8.47
CA LEU A 79 -7.77 -7.51 -7.86
C LEU A 79 -6.60 -7.74 -8.84
N VAL A 80 -6.74 -8.68 -9.78
CA VAL A 80 -5.72 -8.95 -10.79
C VAL A 80 -5.56 -7.78 -11.77
N PRO A 81 -6.59 -7.31 -12.48
CA PRO A 81 -6.46 -6.12 -13.33
C PRO A 81 -6.17 -4.86 -12.51
N ALA A 82 -6.62 -4.76 -11.25
CA ALA A 82 -6.24 -3.66 -10.37
C ALA A 82 -4.72 -3.61 -10.13
N GLY A 83 -4.15 -4.71 -9.65
CA GLY A 83 -2.71 -4.82 -9.44
C GLY A 83 -1.93 -4.71 -10.74
N ALA A 84 -2.39 -5.36 -11.81
CA ALA A 84 -1.71 -5.36 -13.10
C ALA A 84 -1.69 -3.98 -13.75
N GLY A 85 -2.79 -3.22 -13.70
CA GLY A 85 -2.85 -1.85 -14.22
C GLY A 85 -1.90 -0.92 -13.47
N ILE A 86 -1.86 -1.02 -12.14
CA ILE A 86 -0.94 -0.24 -11.30
C ILE A 86 0.51 -0.64 -11.58
N ALA A 87 0.83 -1.94 -11.52
CA ALA A 87 2.19 -2.44 -11.73
C ALA A 87 2.69 -2.20 -13.16
N ALA A 88 1.84 -2.34 -14.17
CA ALA A 88 2.18 -2.04 -15.55
C ALA A 88 2.39 -0.54 -15.76
N GLY A 89 1.53 0.32 -15.21
CA GLY A 89 1.70 1.77 -15.30
C GLY A 89 2.97 2.26 -14.62
N VAL A 90 3.20 1.80 -13.38
CA VAL A 90 4.39 2.10 -12.56
C VAL A 90 5.65 1.54 -13.22
N GLY A 91 5.66 0.25 -13.58
CA GLY A 91 6.80 -0.39 -14.24
C GLY A 91 7.12 0.24 -15.59
N TYR A 92 6.11 0.64 -16.36
CA TYR A 92 6.27 1.32 -17.64
C TYR A 92 7.03 2.65 -17.49
N GLU A 93 6.55 3.54 -16.63
CA GLU A 93 7.17 4.86 -16.49
C GLU A 93 8.50 4.77 -15.75
N SER A 94 8.69 3.81 -14.84
CA SER A 94 10.01 3.48 -14.26
C SER A 94 11.03 3.16 -15.34
N LEU A 95 10.68 2.26 -16.28
CA LEU A 95 11.58 1.85 -17.35
C LEU A 95 11.87 3.00 -18.32
N VAL A 96 10.86 3.80 -18.67
CA VAL A 96 11.05 4.98 -19.53
C VAL A 96 11.93 6.01 -18.84
N ALA A 97 11.68 6.32 -17.56
CA ALA A 97 12.49 7.25 -16.80
C ALA A 97 13.93 6.75 -16.68
N PHE A 98 14.14 5.46 -16.41
CA PHE A 98 15.47 4.86 -16.34
C PHE A 98 16.21 4.88 -17.69
N ALA A 99 15.52 4.60 -18.80
CA ALA A 99 16.09 4.63 -20.14
C ALA A 99 16.48 6.06 -20.58
N LEU A 100 15.72 7.07 -20.17
CA LEU A 100 16.05 8.48 -20.42
C LEU A 100 17.21 8.98 -19.55
N ALA A 101 17.33 8.39 -18.36
CA ALA A 101 18.29 8.75 -17.34
C ALA A 101 19.72 8.23 -17.61
N PHE A 102 19.83 7.07 -18.24
CA PHE A 102 21.09 6.33 -18.35
C PHE A 102 21.46 5.98 -19.79
N PRO A 103 22.75 6.08 -20.17
CA PRO A 103 23.92 6.29 -19.30
C PRO A 103 24.15 7.75 -18.89
N ALA A 104 24.29 8.00 -17.58
CA ALA A 104 24.60 9.32 -17.07
C ALA A 104 26.04 9.72 -17.44
N SER A 105 26.22 10.92 -18.00
CA SER A 105 27.51 11.40 -18.49
C SER A 105 28.56 11.67 -17.39
N SER A 106 28.16 11.65 -16.11
CA SER A 106 29.05 11.94 -14.96
C SER A 106 28.43 11.45 -13.64
N PRO A 107 29.23 11.02 -12.64
CA PRO A 107 28.75 10.55 -11.33
C PRO A 107 27.87 11.54 -10.55
N THR A 108 28.15 12.86 -10.65
CA THR A 108 27.36 13.90 -9.98
C THR A 108 25.97 14.08 -10.57
N ARG A 109 25.74 13.68 -11.83
CA ARG A 109 24.40 13.67 -12.44
C ARG A 109 23.56 12.47 -12.01
N VAL A 110 24.18 11.40 -11.50
CA VAL A 110 23.46 10.19 -11.06
C VAL A 110 22.47 10.52 -9.94
N VAL A 111 22.87 11.38 -8.99
CA VAL A 111 21.99 11.82 -7.90
C VAL A 111 20.80 12.63 -8.42
N GLY A 112 21.05 13.63 -9.27
CA GLY A 112 19.98 14.46 -9.84
C GLY A 112 18.98 13.64 -10.67
N GLU A 113 19.49 12.69 -11.45
CA GLU A 113 18.65 11.82 -12.27
C GLU A 113 17.89 10.78 -11.42
N SER A 114 18.49 10.28 -10.34
CA SER A 114 17.80 9.40 -9.39
C SER A 114 16.65 10.12 -8.68
N LEU A 115 16.85 11.39 -8.29
CA LEU A 115 15.79 12.24 -7.73
C LEU A 115 14.68 12.55 -8.75
N ARG A 116 15.04 12.69 -10.03
CA ARG A 116 14.06 12.85 -11.11
C ARG A 116 13.21 11.58 -11.28
N ILE A 117 13.83 10.40 -11.32
CA ILE A 117 13.12 9.11 -11.37
C ILE A 117 12.19 9.00 -10.16
N LEU A 118 12.68 9.29 -8.95
CA LEU A 118 11.85 9.28 -7.74
C LEU A 118 10.66 10.26 -7.84
N GLY A 119 10.88 11.44 -8.40
CA GLY A 119 9.83 12.43 -8.67
C GLY A 119 8.75 11.92 -9.61
N VAL A 120 9.15 11.32 -10.73
CA VAL A 120 8.25 10.65 -11.69
C VAL A 120 7.41 9.57 -10.99
N MET A 121 8.06 8.71 -10.20
CA MET A 121 7.39 7.63 -9.49
C MET A 121 6.42 8.15 -8.44
N ALA A 122 6.80 9.17 -7.69
CA ALA A 122 5.94 9.79 -6.68
C ALA A 122 4.71 10.47 -7.31
N VAL A 123 4.87 11.15 -8.45
CA VAL A 123 3.75 11.72 -9.22
C VAL A 123 2.78 10.63 -9.66
N LEU A 124 3.29 9.50 -10.16
CA LEU A 124 2.47 8.40 -10.64
C LEU A 124 1.75 7.66 -9.52
N VAL A 125 2.44 7.35 -8.42
CA VAL A 125 1.84 6.74 -7.22
C VAL A 125 0.80 7.69 -6.62
N GLY A 126 1.14 8.97 -6.45
CA GLY A 126 0.21 9.99 -5.96
C GLY A 126 -1.04 10.11 -6.84
N SER A 127 -0.87 10.12 -8.16
CA SER A 127 -1.99 10.13 -9.12
C SER A 127 -2.86 8.88 -9.03
N THR A 128 -2.25 7.71 -8.84
CA THR A 128 -2.96 6.43 -8.69
C THR A 128 -3.80 6.41 -7.41
N VAL A 129 -3.24 6.88 -6.30
CA VAL A 129 -3.95 7.03 -5.03
C VAL A 129 -5.08 8.06 -5.18
N ALA A 130 -4.82 9.17 -5.88
CA ALA A 130 -5.79 10.22 -6.12
C ALA A 130 -7.02 9.68 -6.89
N VAL A 131 -6.78 8.98 -8.01
CA VAL A 131 -7.85 8.37 -8.81
C VAL A 131 -8.60 7.30 -8.01
N SER A 132 -7.90 6.48 -7.22
CA SER A 132 -8.52 5.47 -6.35
C SER A 132 -9.46 6.13 -5.32
N GLY A 133 -8.99 7.21 -4.68
CA GLY A 133 -9.77 7.99 -3.72
C GLY A 133 -10.99 8.65 -4.35
N ALA A 134 -10.82 9.28 -5.52
CA ALA A 134 -11.89 9.94 -6.25
C ALA A 134 -12.95 8.95 -6.75
N ALA A 135 -12.55 7.75 -7.19
CA ALA A 135 -13.50 6.69 -7.55
C ALA A 135 -14.24 6.14 -6.32
N ALA A 136 -13.54 5.98 -5.19
CA ALA A 136 -14.14 5.50 -3.95
C ALA A 136 -15.06 6.54 -3.26
N SER A 137 -14.84 7.83 -3.48
CA SER A 137 -15.62 8.92 -2.88
C SER A 137 -17.07 8.98 -3.37
N VAL A 138 -17.32 8.62 -4.64
CA VAL A 138 -18.65 8.69 -5.29
C VAL A 138 -19.74 7.96 -4.49
N ARG A 139 -19.39 6.87 -3.81
CA ARG A 139 -20.31 6.09 -2.97
C ARG A 139 -19.88 5.98 -1.51
N GLY A 140 -18.80 6.65 -1.10
CA GLY A 140 -18.27 6.53 0.26
C GLY A 140 -17.89 5.09 0.63
N VAL A 141 -17.30 4.35 -0.31
CA VAL A 141 -17.06 2.89 -0.12
C VAL A 141 -15.73 2.58 0.57
N ALA A 142 -14.82 3.54 0.67
CA ALA A 142 -13.56 3.39 1.39
C ALA A 142 -13.79 3.59 2.90
N THR A 143 -13.94 2.51 3.65
CA THR A 143 -14.10 2.51 5.11
C THR A 143 -13.10 1.54 5.71
N SER A 144 -12.76 1.71 6.98
CA SER A 144 -11.91 0.78 7.74
C SER A 144 -12.39 -0.68 7.61
N TRP A 145 -13.71 -0.88 7.61
CA TRP A 145 -14.34 -2.18 7.44
C TRP A 145 -14.19 -2.75 6.02
N THR A 146 -14.47 -1.97 4.96
CA THR A 146 -14.32 -2.44 3.58
C THR A 146 -12.87 -2.70 3.23
N VAL A 147 -11.94 -1.86 3.71
CA VAL A 147 -10.49 -2.06 3.54
C VAL A 147 -10.02 -3.31 4.29
N SER A 148 -10.52 -3.55 5.50
CA SER A 148 -10.23 -4.79 6.24
C SER A 148 -10.72 -6.03 5.50
N LYS A 149 -11.92 -5.98 4.91
CA LYS A 149 -12.47 -7.07 4.10
C LYS A 149 -11.70 -7.28 2.80
N LEU A 150 -11.31 -6.19 2.14
CA LEU A 150 -10.51 -6.24 0.93
C LEU A 150 -9.14 -6.86 1.22
N LEU A 151 -8.52 -6.52 2.36
CA LEU A 151 -7.25 -7.10 2.78
C LEU A 151 -7.34 -8.62 2.97
N ASP A 152 -8.37 -9.09 3.68
CA ASP A 152 -8.61 -10.53 3.84
C ASP A 152 -8.86 -11.22 2.50
N THR A 153 -9.62 -10.57 1.61
CA THR A 153 -9.90 -11.06 0.26
C THR A 153 -8.63 -11.19 -0.58
N VAL A 154 -7.82 -10.13 -0.67
CA VAL A 154 -6.58 -10.14 -1.48
C VAL A 154 -5.56 -11.13 -0.95
N ILE A 155 -5.41 -11.27 0.37
CA ILE A 155 -4.53 -12.29 0.96
C ILE A 155 -4.97 -13.68 0.50
N ARG A 156 -6.26 -14.01 0.60
CA ARG A 156 -6.79 -15.33 0.20
C ARG A 156 -6.66 -15.61 -1.30
N VAL A 157 -6.89 -14.61 -2.14
CA VAL A 157 -6.65 -14.72 -3.59
C VAL A 157 -5.18 -15.00 -3.88
N THR A 158 -4.26 -14.40 -3.11
CA THR A 158 -2.81 -14.50 -3.32
C THR A 158 -2.23 -15.84 -2.91
N ILE A 159 -2.78 -16.50 -1.89
CA ILE A 159 -2.22 -17.75 -1.32
C ILE A 159 -1.97 -18.83 -2.38
N LEU A 160 -2.96 -19.10 -3.24
CA LEU A 160 -2.87 -20.20 -4.19
C LEU A 160 -1.89 -19.91 -5.35
N PRO A 161 -1.99 -18.77 -6.09
CA PRO A 161 -1.00 -18.39 -7.10
C PRO A 161 0.42 -18.35 -6.54
N MET A 162 0.61 -17.76 -5.36
CA MET A 162 1.92 -17.64 -4.72
C MET A 162 2.48 -19.01 -4.33
N GLY A 163 1.67 -19.84 -3.65
CA GLY A 163 2.08 -21.17 -3.24
C GLY A 163 2.47 -22.06 -4.42
N LEU A 164 1.69 -22.01 -5.50
CA LEU A 164 2.00 -22.76 -6.72
C LEU A 164 3.21 -22.19 -7.46
N SER A 165 3.38 -20.86 -7.53
CA SER A 165 4.58 -20.24 -8.10
C SER A 165 5.85 -20.66 -7.36
N LEU A 166 5.81 -20.69 -6.04
CA LEU A 166 6.92 -21.12 -5.20
C LEU A 166 7.20 -22.61 -5.37
N ALA A 167 6.15 -23.44 -5.44
CA ALA A 167 6.29 -24.88 -5.66
C ALA A 167 6.89 -25.20 -7.04
N LEU A 168 6.41 -24.54 -8.11
CA LEU A 168 6.94 -24.72 -9.47
C LEU A 168 8.34 -24.16 -9.62
N GLY A 169 8.62 -22.98 -9.04
CA GLY A 169 9.96 -22.40 -9.02
C GLY A 169 10.96 -23.27 -8.26
N GLY A 170 10.55 -23.79 -7.11
CA GLY A 170 11.31 -24.77 -6.34
C GLY A 170 11.55 -26.05 -7.14
N HIS A 171 10.53 -26.59 -7.79
CA HIS A 171 10.68 -27.77 -8.65
C HIS A 171 11.68 -27.54 -9.79
N ALA A 172 11.60 -26.39 -10.49
CA ALA A 172 12.52 -26.06 -11.57
C ALA A 172 13.97 -25.89 -11.08
N LEU A 173 14.18 -25.32 -9.89
CA LEU A 173 15.50 -25.27 -9.28
C LEU A 173 16.04 -26.68 -9.00
N LEU A 174 15.18 -27.57 -8.47
CA LEU A 174 15.55 -28.94 -8.12
C LEU A 174 15.83 -29.84 -9.31
N THR A 175 15.19 -29.61 -10.46
CA THR A 175 15.40 -30.44 -11.66
C THR A 175 16.56 -29.96 -12.51
N ASN A 176 16.85 -28.65 -12.52
CA ASN A 176 17.89 -28.07 -13.36
C ASN A 176 19.25 -27.93 -12.66
N PHE A 177 19.28 -27.88 -11.32
CA PHE A 177 20.52 -28.03 -10.57
C PHE A 177 20.63 -29.48 -10.13
N ASP A 178 21.76 -30.15 -10.42
CA ASP A 178 22.10 -31.53 -9.98
C ASP A 178 22.21 -31.71 -8.44
N VAL A 179 21.62 -30.79 -7.67
CA VAL A 179 21.61 -30.77 -6.22
C VAL A 179 20.29 -31.42 -5.77
N GLY A 180 20.37 -32.65 -5.24
CA GLY A 180 19.20 -33.40 -4.81
C GLY A 180 18.27 -32.65 -3.85
N LEU A 181 16.99 -33.02 -3.87
CA LEU A 181 15.84 -32.44 -3.12
C LEU A 181 16.13 -32.02 -1.68
N ALA A 182 16.90 -32.81 -0.94
CA ALA A 182 17.23 -32.54 0.46
C ALA A 182 18.28 -31.43 0.65
N GLY A 183 19.22 -31.28 -0.30
CA GLY A 183 20.33 -30.33 -0.19
C GLY A 183 19.87 -28.89 -0.41
N MET A 184 19.12 -28.63 -1.49
CA MET A 184 18.71 -27.26 -1.83
C MET A 184 17.59 -26.72 -0.95
N VAL A 185 16.59 -27.54 -0.60
CA VAL A 185 15.54 -27.15 0.36
C VAL A 185 16.16 -26.99 1.74
N GLY A 186 17.08 -27.90 2.11
CA GLY A 186 17.88 -27.76 3.32
C GLY A 186 18.64 -26.44 3.35
N ASP A 187 19.32 -26.07 2.27
CA ASP A 187 20.12 -24.85 2.17
C ASP A 187 19.29 -23.58 2.09
N ALA A 188 18.16 -23.58 1.38
CA ALA A 188 17.26 -22.41 1.30
C ALA A 188 16.53 -22.20 2.63
N VAL A 189 16.00 -23.27 3.25
CA VAL A 189 15.41 -23.21 4.58
C VAL A 189 16.47 -22.81 5.59
N ARG A 190 17.68 -23.37 5.53
CA ARG A 190 18.80 -22.98 6.39
C ARG A 190 19.15 -21.51 6.19
N THR A 191 19.31 -21.03 4.97
CA THR A 191 19.63 -19.62 4.69
C THR A 191 18.55 -18.67 5.20
N ALA A 192 17.26 -18.99 4.98
CA ALA A 192 16.16 -18.19 5.50
C ALA A 192 16.08 -18.27 7.03
N THR A 193 16.27 -19.46 7.61
CA THR A 193 16.26 -19.70 9.05
C THR A 193 17.45 -19.02 9.72
N ASP A 194 18.63 -19.05 9.11
CA ASP A 194 19.83 -18.37 9.56
C ASP A 194 19.60 -16.86 9.48
N TRP A 195 19.11 -16.32 8.38
CA TRP A 195 18.79 -14.90 8.27
C TRP A 195 17.79 -14.42 9.35
N VAL A 196 16.77 -15.23 9.69
CA VAL A 196 15.75 -14.88 10.70
C VAL A 196 16.20 -15.19 12.13
N LEU A 197 16.88 -16.30 12.39
CA LEU A 197 17.17 -16.81 13.75
C LEU A 197 18.64 -16.68 14.16
N ALA A 198 19.57 -16.74 13.21
CA ALA A 198 21.01 -16.74 13.45
C ALA A 198 21.76 -15.96 12.34
N PRO A 199 21.50 -14.64 12.22
CA PRO A 199 22.04 -13.85 11.13
C PRO A 199 23.57 -13.77 11.27
N SER A 200 24.27 -13.86 10.14
CA SER A 200 25.72 -13.81 10.09
C SER A 200 26.21 -12.37 9.83
N GLY A 201 27.23 -11.93 10.58
CA GLY A 201 27.88 -10.63 10.44
C GLY A 201 27.95 -9.85 11.75
N ASP A 202 28.90 -8.92 11.86
CA ASP A 202 29.12 -8.07 13.05
C ASP A 202 28.20 -6.82 13.08
N GLY A 203 27.19 -6.76 12.20
CA GLY A 203 26.32 -5.60 12.01
C GLY A 203 25.01 -5.65 12.81
N THR A 204 24.25 -4.56 12.79
CA THR A 204 22.90 -4.56 13.38
C THR A 204 21.91 -5.27 12.48
N HIS A 205 21.06 -6.13 13.07
CA HIS A 205 20.04 -6.88 12.33
C HIS A 205 18.63 -6.37 12.64
N LEU A 206 18.43 -5.06 12.51
CA LEU A 206 17.23 -4.36 12.95
C LEU A 206 15.98 -4.78 12.17
N LEU A 207 16.10 -4.97 10.86
CA LEU A 207 14.99 -5.34 10.00
C LEU A 207 14.49 -6.76 10.30
N SER A 208 15.37 -7.75 10.30
CA SER A 208 15.00 -9.15 10.54
C SER A 208 14.46 -9.36 11.96
N PHE A 209 15.12 -8.77 12.96
CA PHE A 209 14.65 -8.79 14.34
C PHE A 209 13.32 -8.04 14.51
N GLY A 210 13.20 -6.85 13.93
CA GLY A 210 11.99 -6.02 13.98
C GLY A 210 10.80 -6.72 13.34
N LEU A 211 11.00 -7.42 12.21
CA LEU A 211 9.96 -8.20 11.54
C LEU A 211 9.47 -9.35 12.43
N LEU A 212 10.40 -10.06 13.06
CA LEU A 212 10.08 -11.17 13.96
C LEU A 212 9.34 -10.69 15.22
N ALA A 213 9.79 -9.57 15.82
CA ALA A 213 9.12 -8.95 16.95
C ALA A 213 7.71 -8.44 16.59
N ALA A 214 7.56 -7.82 15.42
CA ALA A 214 6.27 -7.37 14.90
C ALA A 214 5.32 -8.54 14.65
N ALA A 215 5.82 -9.63 14.07
CA ALA A 215 5.07 -10.85 13.86
C ALA A 215 4.62 -11.47 15.18
N ALA A 216 5.50 -11.54 16.18
CA ALA A 216 5.18 -12.06 17.51
C ALA A 216 4.13 -11.19 18.23
N ALA A 217 4.27 -9.87 18.20
CA ALA A 217 3.29 -8.95 18.76
C ALA A 217 1.93 -9.07 18.06
N PHE A 218 1.92 -9.18 16.73
CA PHE A 218 0.68 -9.36 15.96
C PHE A 218 0.01 -10.70 16.24
N ALA A 219 0.78 -11.78 16.32
CA ALA A 219 0.27 -13.11 16.65
C ALA A 219 -0.29 -13.13 18.08
N GLY A 220 0.41 -12.56 19.05
CA GLY A 220 -0.07 -12.40 20.44
C GLY A 220 -1.35 -11.57 20.53
N TYR A 221 -1.42 -10.44 19.81
CA TYR A 221 -2.64 -9.64 19.71
C TYR A 221 -3.82 -10.45 19.15
N ARG A 222 -3.60 -11.19 18.05
CA ARG A 222 -4.64 -12.04 17.43
C ARG A 222 -5.08 -13.16 18.37
N MET A 223 -4.14 -13.81 19.04
CA MET A 223 -4.41 -14.88 19.99
C MET A 223 -5.32 -14.39 21.12
N LEU A 224 -4.98 -13.28 21.78
CA LEU A 224 -5.79 -12.73 22.87
C LEU A 224 -7.14 -12.20 22.40
N ARG A 225 -7.20 -11.62 21.20
CA ARG A 225 -8.45 -11.10 20.63
C ARG A 225 -9.41 -12.20 20.22
N ASP A 226 -8.89 -13.26 19.62
CA ASP A 226 -9.71 -14.30 19.05
C ASP A 226 -10.10 -15.31 20.14
N LEU A 227 -9.19 -15.72 21.03
CA LEU A 227 -9.55 -16.64 22.11
C LEU A 227 -10.57 -16.02 23.06
N PRO A 228 -11.59 -16.77 23.53
CA PRO A 228 -12.55 -16.29 24.51
C PRO A 228 -11.90 -16.28 25.89
N THR A 229 -10.89 -15.42 26.08
CA THR A 229 -10.06 -15.39 27.29
C THR A 229 -10.89 -15.08 28.53
N GLU A 230 -11.96 -14.28 28.41
CA GLU A 230 -12.89 -14.00 29.51
C GLU A 230 -13.70 -15.25 29.91
N GLU A 231 -14.19 -16.02 28.93
CA GLU A 231 -14.98 -17.24 29.17
C GLU A 231 -14.09 -18.39 29.70
N LEU A 232 -12.85 -18.48 29.21
CA LEU A 232 -11.87 -19.49 29.63
C LEU A 232 -11.24 -19.18 30.99
N ALA A 233 -11.05 -17.89 31.30
CA ALA A 233 -10.47 -17.47 32.58
C ALA A 233 -11.50 -17.47 33.71
N GLY A 234 -12.78 -17.20 33.43
CA GLY A 234 -13.83 -17.13 34.46
C GLY A 234 -13.46 -16.16 35.59
N GLU A 235 -13.46 -16.64 36.83
CA GLU A 235 -13.05 -15.87 38.03
C GLU A 235 -11.58 -16.09 38.42
N ALA A 236 -10.76 -16.69 37.57
CA ALA A 236 -9.36 -16.95 37.89
C ALA A 236 -8.56 -15.65 38.13
N THR A 237 -7.81 -15.62 39.23
CA THR A 237 -6.90 -14.53 39.59
C THR A 237 -5.46 -15.04 39.66
N VAL A 238 -4.50 -14.17 39.31
CA VAL A 238 -3.06 -14.39 39.52
C VAL A 238 -2.59 -13.30 40.48
N GLY A 239 -2.40 -13.67 41.74
CA GLY A 239 -2.27 -12.68 42.82
C GLY A 239 -3.57 -11.88 42.98
N ASP A 240 -3.45 -10.55 43.05
CA ASP A 240 -4.59 -9.63 43.20
C ASP A 240 -5.24 -9.21 41.88
N VAL A 241 -4.75 -9.71 40.73
CA VAL A 241 -5.19 -9.29 39.39
C VAL A 241 -6.00 -10.39 38.72
N ARG A 242 -7.17 -10.04 38.17
CA ARG A 242 -7.97 -10.97 37.37
C ARG A 242 -7.27 -11.27 36.05
N VAL A 243 -7.28 -12.53 35.63
CA VAL A 243 -6.63 -12.96 34.38
C VAL A 243 -7.23 -12.23 33.16
N ALA A 244 -8.51 -11.87 33.20
CA ALA A 244 -9.17 -11.07 32.17
C ALA A 244 -8.57 -9.65 32.02
N ASP A 245 -8.31 -8.97 33.14
CA ASP A 245 -7.73 -7.62 33.13
C ASP A 245 -6.28 -7.63 32.62
N LEU A 246 -5.52 -8.68 32.98
CA LEU A 246 -4.18 -8.92 32.45
C LEU A 246 -4.20 -9.17 30.94
N ALA A 247 -5.14 -9.99 30.45
CA ALA A 247 -5.30 -10.27 29.03
C ALA A 247 -5.67 -9.01 28.23
N ALA A 248 -6.60 -8.18 28.74
CA ALA A 248 -6.96 -6.90 28.12
C ALA A 248 -5.77 -5.93 28.08
N SER A 249 -4.98 -5.87 29.15
CA SER A 249 -3.77 -5.05 29.23
C SER A 249 -2.70 -5.51 28.24
N LEU A 250 -2.48 -6.82 28.12
CA LEU A 250 -1.56 -7.41 27.14
C LEU A 250 -2.04 -7.19 25.70
N GLN A 251 -3.34 -7.31 25.44
CA GLN A 251 -3.92 -7.04 24.13
C GLN A 251 -3.69 -5.58 23.70
N LEU A 252 -3.90 -4.62 24.61
CA LEU A 252 -3.57 -3.22 24.39
C LEU A 252 -2.07 -3.03 24.15
N GLY A 253 -1.22 -3.65 24.97
CA GLY A 253 0.23 -3.63 24.81
C GLY A 253 0.67 -4.13 23.43
N PHE A 254 0.21 -5.31 23.01
CA PHE A 254 0.52 -5.86 21.69
C PHE A 254 -0.03 -5.01 20.56
N SER A 255 -1.24 -4.44 20.68
CA SER A 255 -1.78 -3.54 19.65
C SER A 255 -0.90 -2.29 19.46
N ARG A 256 -0.38 -1.73 20.55
CA ARG A 256 0.55 -0.60 20.51
C ARG A 256 1.88 -1.00 19.90
N LEU A 257 2.42 -2.17 20.26
CA LEU A 257 3.65 -2.70 19.66
C LEU A 257 3.50 -2.91 18.15
N VAL A 258 2.38 -3.48 17.69
CA VAL A 258 2.09 -3.62 16.26
C VAL A 258 2.04 -2.27 15.55
N ALA A 259 1.38 -1.27 16.16
CA ALA A 259 1.32 0.08 15.60
C ALA A 259 2.71 0.75 15.53
N ILE A 260 3.52 0.61 16.59
CA ILE A 260 4.91 1.09 16.63
C ILE A 260 5.74 0.38 15.57
N SER A 261 5.67 -0.94 15.48
CA SER A 261 6.38 -1.73 14.47
C SER A 261 5.99 -1.31 13.05
N ALA A 262 4.71 -1.03 12.78
CA ALA A 262 4.27 -0.55 11.47
C ALA A 262 4.90 0.80 11.07
N LEU A 263 5.23 1.65 12.05
CA LEU A 263 5.92 2.93 11.83
C LEU A 263 7.44 2.76 11.73
N VAL A 264 8.03 1.91 12.57
CA VAL A 264 9.49 1.75 12.72
C VAL A 264 10.08 0.84 11.64
N LEU A 265 9.38 -0.21 11.21
CA LEU A 265 9.91 -1.16 10.22
C LEU A 265 10.32 -0.52 8.89
N PRO A 266 9.54 0.39 8.27
CA PRO A 266 9.96 1.09 7.07
C PRO A 266 11.23 1.93 7.29
N LEU A 267 11.35 2.57 8.45
CA LEU A 267 12.54 3.37 8.81
C LEU A 267 13.76 2.46 9.03
N ALA A 268 13.58 1.31 9.68
CA ALA A 268 14.64 0.32 9.86
C ALA A 268 15.11 -0.26 8.52
N PHE A 269 14.17 -0.57 7.61
CA PHE A 269 14.49 -0.99 6.25
C PHE A 269 15.32 0.06 5.52
N LEU A 270 14.90 1.33 5.54
CA LEU A 270 15.64 2.41 4.90
C LEU A 270 17.02 2.59 5.55
N ALA A 271 17.11 2.58 6.87
CA ALA A 271 18.38 2.74 7.57
C ALA A 271 19.37 1.61 7.20
N GLU A 272 18.95 0.36 7.29
CA GLU A 272 19.81 -0.82 7.03
C GLU A 272 20.19 -0.95 5.54
N THR A 273 19.35 -0.46 4.61
CA THR A 273 19.64 -0.53 3.17
C THR A 273 20.42 0.67 2.62
N THR A 274 20.34 1.84 3.26
CA THR A 274 20.93 3.07 2.71
C THR A 274 22.11 3.60 3.51
N VAL A 275 22.21 3.28 4.80
CA VAL A 275 23.24 3.79 5.69
C VAL A 275 24.24 2.68 6.00
N PRO A 276 25.54 2.83 5.67
CA PRO A 276 26.55 1.87 6.06
C PRO A 276 26.65 1.75 7.59
N ASP A 277 26.74 0.53 8.13
CA ASP A 277 26.77 0.24 9.57
C ASP A 277 27.77 1.10 10.36
N ARG A 278 28.95 1.37 9.77
CA ARG A 278 29.99 2.23 10.38
C ARG A 278 29.49 3.62 10.74
N THR A 279 28.62 4.19 9.91
CA THR A 279 28.05 5.52 10.13
C THR A 279 27.10 5.52 11.33
N VAL A 280 26.40 4.41 11.57
CA VAL A 280 25.48 4.25 12.69
C VAL A 280 26.26 3.99 13.98
N GLU A 281 27.33 3.20 13.90
CA GLU A 281 28.27 2.96 15.00
C GLU A 281 28.92 4.26 15.50
N GLU A 282 29.36 5.12 14.59
CA GLU A 282 29.97 6.43 14.92
C GLU A 282 28.96 7.43 15.52
N ALA A 283 27.68 7.34 15.14
CA ALA A 283 26.64 8.26 15.59
C ALA A 283 26.05 7.90 16.96
N LEU A 284 26.19 6.66 17.42
CA LEU A 284 25.62 6.17 18.67
C LEU A 284 26.69 6.02 19.76
N PRO A 285 26.34 6.22 21.05
CA PRO A 285 27.23 5.86 22.14
C PRO A 285 27.57 4.36 22.06
N GLY A 286 28.85 3.99 22.20
CA GLY A 286 29.29 2.60 22.02
C GLY A 286 28.52 1.57 22.87
N LEU A 287 28.08 1.95 24.07
CA LEU A 287 27.22 1.10 24.90
C LEU A 287 25.86 0.79 24.23
N VAL A 288 25.25 1.79 23.58
CA VAL A 288 23.95 1.65 22.88
C VAL A 288 24.12 0.75 21.66
N TRP A 289 25.20 0.94 20.89
CA TRP A 289 25.52 0.09 19.75
C TRP A 289 25.73 -1.37 20.15
N THR A 290 26.55 -1.63 21.16
CA THR A 290 26.81 -2.99 21.67
C THR A 290 25.53 -3.65 22.18
N LEU A 291 24.66 -2.91 22.88
CA LEU A 291 23.37 -3.42 23.32
C LEU A 291 22.41 -3.71 22.15
N LEU A 292 22.39 -2.86 21.12
CA LEU A 292 21.57 -3.07 19.92
C LEU A 292 22.02 -4.30 19.14
N VAL A 293 23.33 -4.46 18.91
CA VAL A 293 23.89 -5.65 18.24
C VAL A 293 23.62 -6.90 19.07
N ALA A 294 23.87 -6.86 20.39
CA ALA A 294 23.61 -8.00 21.28
C ALA A 294 22.12 -8.40 21.32
N LEU A 295 21.22 -7.42 21.37
CA LEU A 295 19.77 -7.67 21.40
C LEU A 295 19.28 -8.21 20.05
N THR A 296 19.62 -7.52 18.95
CA THR A 296 19.15 -7.89 17.61
C THR A 296 19.81 -9.17 17.09
N GLY A 297 21.02 -9.51 17.54
CA GLY A 297 21.73 -10.75 17.23
C GLY A 297 21.45 -11.91 18.19
N SER A 298 20.69 -11.70 19.27
CA SER A 298 20.44 -12.76 20.26
C SER A 298 19.61 -13.91 19.68
N ALA A 299 20.26 -15.05 19.44
CA ALA A 299 19.60 -16.27 18.98
C ALA A 299 18.52 -16.77 19.95
N ALA A 300 18.74 -16.61 21.27
CA ALA A 300 17.78 -17.00 22.29
C ALA A 300 16.48 -16.18 22.20
N LEU A 301 16.60 -14.85 22.04
CA LEU A 301 15.44 -13.97 21.92
C LEU A 301 14.69 -14.19 20.61
N ARG A 302 15.42 -14.36 19.50
CA ARG A 302 14.83 -14.67 18.18
C ARG A 302 14.08 -16.01 18.22
N SER A 303 14.68 -17.04 18.78
CA SER A 303 14.03 -18.34 18.97
C SER A 303 12.76 -18.23 19.81
N LEU A 304 12.81 -17.48 20.91
CA LEU A 304 11.62 -17.22 21.74
C LEU A 304 10.50 -16.54 20.94
N LEU A 305 10.82 -15.46 20.21
CA LEU A 305 9.84 -14.73 19.38
C LEU A 305 9.23 -15.63 18.31
N TRP A 306 10.04 -16.47 17.67
CA TRP A 306 9.59 -17.45 16.70
C TRP A 306 8.61 -18.46 17.30
N TRP A 307 8.92 -19.02 18.47
CA TRP A 307 8.00 -19.91 19.18
C TRP A 307 6.70 -19.23 19.59
N VAL A 308 6.75 -17.97 20.02
CA VAL A 308 5.55 -17.17 20.29
C VAL A 308 4.69 -17.04 19.04
N VAL A 309 5.29 -16.73 17.87
CA VAL A 309 4.57 -16.68 16.59
C VAL A 309 3.90 -18.02 16.29
N LEU A 310 4.65 -19.12 16.36
CA LEU A 310 4.14 -20.46 16.03
C LEU A 310 2.98 -20.87 16.94
N VAL A 311 3.14 -20.75 18.26
CA VAL A 311 2.13 -21.16 19.24
C VAL A 311 0.87 -20.29 19.12
N ALA A 312 1.03 -18.97 19.04
CA ALA A 312 -0.08 -18.05 18.90
C ALA A 312 -0.85 -18.27 17.58
N ALA A 313 -0.13 -18.47 16.46
CA ALA A 313 -0.74 -18.79 15.17
C ALA A 313 -1.51 -20.12 15.19
N ALA A 314 -0.95 -21.16 15.82
CA ALA A 314 -1.61 -22.45 15.97
C ALA A 314 -2.91 -22.33 16.79
N LEU A 315 -2.88 -21.61 17.92
CA LEU A 315 -4.07 -21.39 18.75
C LEU A 315 -5.16 -20.61 18.01
N VAL A 316 -4.78 -19.55 17.28
CA VAL A 316 -5.70 -18.78 16.44
C VAL A 316 -6.32 -19.67 15.35
N ALA A 317 -5.50 -20.50 14.69
CA ALA A 317 -5.98 -21.41 13.65
C ALA A 317 -6.98 -22.44 14.21
N VAL A 318 -6.70 -23.04 15.37
CA VAL A 318 -7.61 -23.97 16.05
C VAL A 318 -8.91 -23.26 16.43
N ALA A 319 -8.83 -22.08 17.06
CA ALA A 319 -10.01 -21.30 17.46
C ALA A 319 -10.85 -20.87 16.25
N ALA A 320 -10.21 -20.55 15.13
CA ALA A 320 -10.89 -20.25 13.87
C ALA A 320 -11.57 -21.48 13.27
N LEU A 321 -10.92 -22.64 13.30
CA LEU A 321 -11.46 -23.90 12.79
C LEU A 321 -12.70 -24.33 13.59
N VAL A 322 -12.63 -24.26 14.93
CA VAL A 322 -13.74 -24.59 15.84
C VAL A 322 -14.92 -23.63 15.67
N ARG A 323 -14.67 -22.33 15.51
CA ARG A 323 -15.74 -21.36 15.21
C ARG A 323 -16.37 -21.60 13.84
N ARG A 324 -15.56 -21.95 12.84
CA ARG A 324 -16.04 -22.21 11.48
C ARG A 324 -16.85 -23.51 11.39
N SER A 325 -16.52 -24.54 12.17
CA SER A 325 -17.29 -25.79 12.19
C SER A 325 -18.62 -25.68 12.94
N SER A 326 -18.72 -24.79 13.93
CA SER A 326 -19.91 -24.69 14.80
C SER A 326 -21.01 -23.75 14.31
N ARG A 327 -20.70 -22.80 13.40
CA ARG A 327 -21.66 -21.73 13.02
C ARG A 327 -21.89 -21.54 11.53
N ALA A 328 -21.19 -22.27 10.65
CA ALA A 328 -21.18 -21.90 9.25
C ALA A 328 -22.46 -22.33 8.52
N SER A 329 -23.29 -21.36 8.17
CA SER A 329 -24.31 -21.53 7.13
C SER A 329 -23.62 -21.77 5.78
N THR A 330 -24.24 -22.55 4.88
CA THR A 330 -23.69 -22.85 3.55
C THR A 330 -23.33 -21.59 2.75
N ALA A 331 -24.10 -20.51 2.92
CA ALA A 331 -23.85 -19.22 2.29
C ALA A 331 -22.54 -18.55 2.78
N GLU A 332 -22.24 -18.62 4.08
CA GLU A 332 -21.00 -18.09 4.64
C GLU A 332 -19.77 -18.90 4.22
N LEU A 333 -19.92 -20.22 4.06
CA LEU A 333 -18.86 -21.05 3.47
C LEU A 333 -18.56 -20.62 2.04
N LEU A 334 -19.58 -20.45 1.20
CA LEU A 334 -19.40 -20.03 -0.20
C LEU A 334 -18.73 -18.65 -0.31
N VAL A 335 -19.15 -17.67 0.49
CA VAL A 335 -18.49 -16.35 0.53
C VAL A 335 -17.03 -16.49 0.98
N GLY A 336 -16.76 -17.33 1.97
CA GLY A 336 -15.40 -17.58 2.47
C GLY A 336 -14.48 -18.27 1.47
N TYR A 337 -15.02 -19.09 0.56
CA TYR A 337 -14.27 -19.80 -0.48
C TYR A 337 -14.15 -19.04 -1.81
N ALA A 338 -15.00 -18.04 -2.06
CA ALA A 338 -14.97 -17.25 -3.30
C ALA A 338 -13.58 -16.66 -3.64
N PRO A 339 -12.80 -16.11 -2.67
CA PRO A 339 -11.44 -15.62 -2.97
C PRO A 339 -10.47 -16.73 -3.41
N PHE A 340 -10.60 -17.94 -2.87
CA PHE A 340 -9.78 -19.09 -3.27
C PHE A 340 -10.16 -19.58 -4.68
N LEU A 341 -11.45 -19.57 -5.01
CA LEU A 341 -11.93 -19.87 -6.37
C LEU A 341 -11.42 -18.84 -7.38
N ALA A 342 -11.40 -17.56 -7.02
CA ALA A 342 -10.77 -16.52 -7.83
C ALA A 342 -9.27 -16.81 -8.02
N GLY A 343 -8.53 -17.11 -6.95
CA GLY A 343 -7.12 -17.52 -7.05
C GLY A 343 -6.90 -18.74 -7.96
N ALA A 344 -7.80 -19.73 -7.92
CA ALA A 344 -7.74 -20.89 -8.81
C ALA A 344 -8.03 -20.51 -10.28
N THR A 345 -8.95 -19.56 -10.50
CA THR A 345 -9.23 -19.01 -11.83
C THR A 345 -8.03 -18.24 -12.37
N VAL A 346 -7.30 -17.50 -11.51
CA VAL A 346 -6.04 -16.84 -11.89
C VAL A 346 -5.00 -17.87 -12.34
N VAL A 347 -4.78 -18.93 -11.55
CA VAL A 347 -3.87 -20.03 -11.92
C VAL A 347 -4.25 -20.66 -13.26
N ALA A 348 -5.53 -21.00 -13.45
CA ALA A 348 -6.03 -21.56 -14.69
C ALA A 348 -5.85 -20.60 -15.88
N GLY A 349 -6.09 -19.31 -15.66
CA GLY A 349 -5.86 -18.26 -16.65
C GLY A 349 -4.39 -18.15 -17.04
N VAL A 350 -3.46 -18.16 -16.09
CA VAL A 350 -2.01 -18.16 -16.35
C VAL A 350 -1.61 -19.38 -17.17
N ARG A 351 -2.11 -20.56 -16.83
CA ARG A 351 -1.80 -21.79 -17.58
C ARG A 351 -2.15 -21.68 -19.06
N VAL A 352 -3.27 -21.03 -19.40
CA VAL A 352 -3.70 -20.82 -20.79
C VAL A 352 -2.96 -19.64 -21.45
N LEU A 353 -2.73 -18.55 -20.71
CA LEU A 353 -2.27 -17.27 -21.27
C LEU A 353 -0.76 -17.00 -21.09
N HIS A 354 0.01 -17.91 -20.47
CA HIS A 354 1.41 -17.61 -20.15
C HIS A 354 2.27 -17.27 -21.37
N ARG A 355 2.10 -17.96 -22.50
CA ARG A 355 2.87 -17.69 -23.73
C ARG A 355 2.58 -16.29 -24.31
N PRO A 356 1.32 -15.95 -24.67
CA PRO A 356 1.04 -14.62 -25.22
C PRO A 356 1.37 -13.50 -24.24
N LEU A 357 1.24 -13.73 -22.92
CA LEU A 357 1.64 -12.76 -21.90
C LEU A 357 3.16 -12.56 -21.88
N LEU A 358 3.96 -13.63 -21.91
CA LEU A 358 5.42 -13.53 -21.97
C LEU A 358 5.88 -12.85 -23.25
N ASP A 359 5.33 -13.23 -24.40
CA ASP A 359 5.70 -12.63 -25.68
C ASP A 359 5.37 -11.14 -25.71
N ALA A 360 4.20 -10.77 -25.17
CA ALA A 360 3.80 -9.37 -25.03
C ALA A 360 4.72 -8.60 -24.06
N LEU A 361 5.03 -9.16 -22.89
CA LEU A 361 5.89 -8.52 -21.89
C LEU A 361 7.34 -8.38 -22.37
N VAL A 362 7.90 -9.45 -22.93
CA VAL A 362 9.27 -9.45 -23.47
C VAL A 362 9.36 -8.53 -24.67
N GLY A 363 8.39 -8.59 -25.60
CA GLY A 363 8.31 -7.70 -26.75
C GLY A 363 8.17 -6.24 -26.34
N PHE A 364 7.37 -5.96 -25.29
CA PHE A 364 7.20 -4.63 -24.75
C PHE A 364 8.49 -4.08 -24.15
N VAL A 365 9.17 -4.81 -23.26
CA VAL A 365 10.42 -4.35 -22.64
C VAL A 365 11.53 -4.23 -23.69
N ALA A 366 11.71 -5.25 -24.53
CA ALA A 366 12.74 -5.24 -25.58
C ALA A 366 12.52 -4.12 -26.61
N GLY A 367 11.27 -3.76 -26.89
CA GLY A 367 10.95 -2.64 -27.79
C GLY A 367 11.29 -1.26 -27.23
N ARG A 368 11.68 -1.16 -25.95
CA ARG A 368 12.06 0.10 -25.28
C ARG A 368 13.54 0.21 -24.96
N LEU A 369 14.29 -0.87 -25.16
CA LEU A 369 15.74 -0.90 -24.98
C LEU A 369 16.43 -0.65 -26.32
N ASP A 370 17.63 -0.07 -26.28
CA ASP A 370 18.47 0.04 -27.48
C ASP A 370 18.80 -1.35 -28.04
N ALA A 371 19.04 -1.45 -29.35
CA ALA A 371 19.18 -2.74 -30.06
C ALA A 371 20.13 -3.76 -29.39
N PRO A 372 21.32 -3.37 -28.85
CA PRO A 372 22.19 -4.32 -28.15
C PRO A 372 21.59 -4.84 -26.84
N LEU A 373 20.98 -3.95 -26.03
CA LEU A 373 20.34 -4.30 -24.76
C LEU A 373 19.05 -5.10 -24.97
N ALA A 374 18.29 -4.77 -26.00
CA ALA A 374 17.09 -5.52 -26.39
C ALA A 374 17.43 -6.96 -26.78
N GLY A 375 18.53 -7.18 -27.50
CA GLY A 375 19.04 -8.52 -27.82
C GLY A 375 19.41 -9.30 -26.58
N GLN A 376 20.24 -8.71 -25.71
CA GLN A 376 20.65 -9.34 -24.43
C GLN A 376 19.46 -9.65 -23.53
N PHE A 377 18.52 -8.72 -23.40
CA PHE A 377 17.31 -8.91 -22.59
C PHE A 377 16.44 -10.07 -23.11
N ARG A 378 16.28 -10.20 -24.43
CA ARG A 378 15.56 -11.35 -25.02
C ARG A 378 16.26 -12.65 -24.70
N THR A 379 17.57 -12.74 -24.90
CA THR A 379 18.36 -13.95 -24.58
C THR A 379 18.28 -14.30 -23.09
N LEU A 380 18.39 -13.32 -22.19
CA LEU A 380 18.24 -13.55 -20.75
C LEU A 380 16.82 -14.01 -20.39
N SER A 381 15.80 -13.39 -20.97
CA SER A 381 14.40 -13.75 -20.74
C SER A 381 14.10 -15.16 -21.24
N GLU A 382 14.59 -15.53 -22.42
CA GLU A 382 14.50 -16.89 -22.96
C GLU A 382 15.21 -17.90 -22.07
N GLY A 383 16.39 -17.55 -21.54
CA GLY A 383 17.10 -18.37 -20.55
C GLY A 383 16.27 -18.61 -19.29
N VAL A 384 15.68 -17.56 -18.71
CA VAL A 384 14.80 -17.65 -17.54
C VAL A 384 13.55 -18.48 -17.83
N VAL A 385 12.90 -18.27 -18.98
CA VAL A 385 11.69 -19.02 -19.38
C VAL A 385 12.03 -20.49 -19.64
N THR A 386 13.19 -20.78 -20.23
CA THR A 386 13.65 -22.16 -20.46
C THR A 386 13.98 -22.86 -19.15
N PHE A 387 14.60 -22.14 -18.21
CA PHE A 387 14.97 -22.68 -16.90
C PHE A 387 13.73 -22.92 -16.01
N TYR A 388 12.90 -21.91 -15.79
CA TYR A 388 11.78 -21.99 -14.84
C TYR A 388 10.48 -22.53 -15.47
N GLY A 389 10.35 -22.48 -16.79
CA GLY A 389 9.10 -22.68 -17.49
C GLY A 389 8.23 -21.42 -17.53
N GLY A 390 7.61 -21.14 -18.68
CA GLY A 390 6.82 -19.92 -18.86
C GLY A 390 5.62 -19.78 -17.91
N GLU A 391 4.97 -20.89 -17.56
CA GLU A 391 3.88 -20.92 -16.56
C GLU A 391 4.37 -20.40 -15.20
N THR A 392 5.51 -20.89 -14.73
CA THR A 392 6.13 -20.47 -13.46
C THR A 392 6.47 -18.98 -13.46
N VAL A 393 7.06 -18.48 -14.55
CA VAL A 393 7.45 -17.06 -14.67
C VAL A 393 6.22 -16.15 -14.60
N VAL A 394 5.18 -16.43 -15.37
CA VAL A 394 3.96 -15.61 -15.38
C VAL A 394 3.21 -15.71 -14.05
N LEU A 395 3.18 -16.90 -13.44
CA LEU A 395 2.56 -17.08 -12.14
C LEU A 395 3.33 -16.33 -11.04
N GLY A 396 4.66 -16.30 -11.12
CA GLY A 396 5.52 -15.51 -10.26
C GLY A 396 5.24 -14.02 -10.40
N LEU A 397 5.23 -13.49 -11.63
CA LEU A 397 4.87 -12.09 -11.89
C LEU A 397 3.48 -11.73 -11.37
N THR A 398 2.49 -12.59 -11.62
CA THR A 398 1.12 -12.40 -11.13
C THR A 398 1.07 -12.41 -9.59
N SER A 399 1.83 -13.29 -8.95
CA SER A 399 1.94 -13.37 -7.49
C SER A 399 2.62 -12.14 -6.91
N THR A 400 3.66 -11.61 -7.56
CA THR A 400 4.29 -10.34 -7.18
C THR A 400 3.30 -9.18 -7.26
N VAL A 401 2.51 -9.10 -8.34
CA VAL A 401 1.47 -8.08 -8.50
C VAL A 401 0.41 -8.17 -7.41
N LEU A 402 -0.05 -9.37 -7.09
CA LEU A 402 -1.00 -9.60 -6.00
C LEU A 402 -0.39 -9.25 -4.63
N LEU A 403 0.88 -9.56 -4.40
CA LEU A 403 1.60 -9.19 -3.17
C LEU A 403 1.74 -7.67 -3.02
N LEU A 404 2.01 -6.95 -4.11
CA LEU A 404 1.99 -5.49 -4.12
C LEU A 404 0.60 -4.94 -3.76
N ALA A 405 -0.47 -5.57 -4.27
CA ALA A 405 -1.84 -5.22 -3.88
C ALA A 405 -2.11 -5.50 -2.38
N VAL A 406 -1.64 -6.63 -1.83
CA VAL A 406 -1.68 -6.90 -0.38
C VAL A 406 -0.98 -5.77 0.39
N GLY A 407 0.24 -5.41 -0.01
CA GLY A 407 1.02 -4.34 0.61
C GLY A 407 0.31 -2.98 0.57
N GLY A 408 -0.25 -2.61 -0.58
CA GLY A 408 -0.99 -1.34 -0.74
C GLY A 408 -2.26 -1.27 0.11
N VAL A 409 -3.07 -2.34 0.12
CA VAL A 409 -4.28 -2.40 0.96
C VAL A 409 -3.92 -2.46 2.45
N PHE A 410 -2.82 -3.13 2.81
CA PHE A 410 -2.29 -3.15 4.17
C PHE A 410 -1.83 -1.77 4.64
N ALA A 411 -1.11 -1.03 3.80
CA ALA A 411 -0.73 0.36 4.09
C ALA A 411 -1.97 1.25 4.29
N LEU A 412 -2.99 1.09 3.45
CA LEU A 412 -4.26 1.80 3.63
C LEU A 412 -4.93 1.44 4.95
N ARG A 413 -4.96 0.15 5.33
CA ARG A 413 -5.47 -0.30 6.63
C ARG A 413 -4.72 0.38 7.79
N ILE A 414 -3.39 0.49 7.70
CA ILE A 414 -2.59 1.18 8.71
C ILE A 414 -2.99 2.67 8.79
N ALA A 415 -3.19 3.33 7.66
CA ALA A 415 -3.63 4.73 7.65
C ALA A 415 -4.96 4.95 8.38
N PHE A 416 -5.94 4.05 8.20
CA PHE A 416 -7.18 4.04 8.99
C PHE A 416 -6.93 3.74 10.47
N ALA A 417 -6.08 2.75 10.77
CA ALA A 417 -5.80 2.35 12.15
C ALA A 417 -5.10 3.45 12.96
N LEU A 418 -4.26 4.26 12.32
CA LEU A 418 -3.59 5.41 12.92
C LEU A 418 -4.46 6.67 12.95
N GLY A 419 -5.67 6.62 12.41
CA GLY A 419 -6.59 7.76 12.36
C GLY A 419 -6.18 8.86 11.37
N PHE A 420 -5.23 8.59 10.47
CA PHE A 420 -4.90 9.52 9.38
C PHE A 420 -6.03 9.66 8.37
N VAL A 421 -6.89 8.65 8.29
CA VAL A 421 -8.06 8.62 7.41
C VAL A 421 -9.27 8.19 8.23
N THR A 422 -10.28 9.04 8.32
CA THR A 422 -11.55 8.70 8.99
C THR A 422 -12.50 8.02 8.01
N ASP A 423 -13.36 7.13 8.52
CA ASP A 423 -14.32 6.37 7.70
C ASP A 423 -15.26 7.25 6.87
N ARG A 424 -15.52 8.48 7.32
CA ARG A 424 -16.45 9.40 6.64
C ARG A 424 -15.83 10.09 5.43
N VAL A 425 -14.55 10.47 5.51
CA VAL A 425 -13.89 11.33 4.51
C VAL A 425 -12.81 10.59 3.72
N ALA A 426 -12.73 9.26 3.81
CA ALA A 426 -11.61 8.53 3.26
C ALA A 426 -11.39 8.68 1.75
N GLY A 427 -12.47 8.62 0.96
CA GLY A 427 -12.37 8.81 -0.50
C GLY A 427 -11.76 10.17 -0.86
N PRO A 428 -12.38 11.29 -0.42
CA PRO A 428 -11.80 12.63 -0.56
C PRO A 428 -10.39 12.80 0.01
N ALA A 429 -10.11 12.22 1.17
CA ALA A 429 -8.80 12.30 1.80
C ALA A 429 -7.71 11.62 0.95
N LEU A 430 -7.99 10.44 0.39
CA LEU A 430 -7.09 9.76 -0.54
C LEU A 430 -6.98 10.53 -1.86
N ALA A 431 -8.08 11.11 -2.36
CA ALA A 431 -8.10 11.90 -3.58
C ALA A 431 -7.21 13.16 -3.48
N GLY A 432 -7.44 13.96 -2.44
CA GLY A 432 -6.68 15.17 -2.14
C GLY A 432 -5.25 14.84 -1.72
N GLY A 433 -5.05 13.89 -0.81
CA GLY A 433 -3.72 13.49 -0.34
C GLY A 433 -2.83 12.92 -1.46
N GLY A 434 -3.39 12.08 -2.33
CA GLY A 434 -2.68 11.58 -3.51
C GLY A 434 -2.27 12.70 -4.47
N LEU A 435 -3.18 13.65 -4.73
CA LEU A 435 -2.90 14.81 -5.59
C LEU A 435 -1.88 15.75 -4.95
N PHE A 436 -1.92 15.91 -3.63
CA PHE A 436 -0.95 16.69 -2.86
C PHE A 436 0.46 16.09 -2.96
N VAL A 437 0.59 14.78 -2.75
CA VAL A 437 1.87 14.07 -2.93
C VAL A 437 2.37 14.23 -4.36
N ALA A 438 1.51 14.03 -5.36
CA ALA A 438 1.91 14.21 -6.75
C ALA A 438 2.37 15.66 -7.04
N ALA A 439 1.66 16.67 -6.52
CA ALA A 439 2.04 18.07 -6.66
C ALA A 439 3.36 18.40 -5.95
N ALA A 440 3.62 17.85 -4.76
CA ALA A 440 4.85 18.09 -4.02
C ALA A 440 6.08 17.57 -4.78
N PHE A 441 5.96 16.42 -5.45
CA PHE A 441 7.06 15.81 -6.20
C PHE A 441 7.16 16.29 -7.65
N VAL A 442 6.15 16.94 -8.22
CA VAL A 442 6.24 17.47 -9.59
C VAL A 442 7.31 18.57 -9.71
N GLY A 443 7.61 19.27 -8.62
CA GLY A 443 8.70 20.26 -8.59
C GLY A 443 10.09 19.65 -8.81
N THR A 444 10.30 18.38 -8.46
CA THR A 444 11.62 17.71 -8.61
C THR A 444 11.92 17.33 -10.06
N VAL A 445 10.92 17.35 -10.93
CA VAL A 445 11.04 17.05 -12.37
C VAL A 445 11.03 18.32 -13.23
N SER A 446 11.40 19.48 -12.64
CA SER A 446 11.49 20.79 -13.31
C SER A 446 10.17 21.29 -13.91
N ALA A 447 9.03 20.88 -13.34
CA ALA A 447 7.74 21.43 -13.71
C ALA A 447 7.61 22.90 -13.32
N PRO A 448 6.83 23.70 -14.06
CA PRO A 448 6.70 25.12 -13.75
C PRO A 448 5.99 25.34 -12.42
N THR A 449 6.45 26.33 -11.64
CA THR A 449 5.98 26.60 -10.27
C THR A 449 4.46 26.84 -10.18
N TRP A 450 3.86 27.45 -11.20
CA TRP A 450 2.41 27.66 -11.24
C TRP A 450 1.63 26.33 -11.26
N LEU A 451 2.19 25.28 -11.85
CA LEU A 451 1.57 23.95 -11.87
C LEU A 451 1.66 23.31 -10.48
N VAL A 452 2.81 23.42 -9.81
CA VAL A 452 2.99 22.94 -8.42
C VAL A 452 1.93 23.56 -7.51
N PHE A 453 1.82 24.89 -7.50
CA PHE A 453 0.86 25.59 -6.67
C PHE A 453 -0.58 25.33 -7.09
N GLY A 454 -0.89 25.32 -8.39
CA GLY A 454 -2.22 25.02 -8.90
C GLY A 454 -2.70 23.62 -8.50
N SER A 455 -1.81 22.62 -8.58
CA SER A 455 -2.12 21.25 -8.16
C SER A 455 -2.24 21.09 -6.64
N LEU A 456 -1.46 21.83 -5.84
CA LEU A 456 -1.63 21.88 -4.39
C LEU A 456 -2.96 22.50 -3.99
N VAL A 457 -3.36 23.61 -4.64
CA VAL A 457 -4.69 24.22 -4.43
C VAL A 457 -5.79 23.25 -4.82
N ALA A 458 -5.67 22.59 -5.98
CA ALA A 458 -6.63 21.58 -6.40
C ALA A 458 -6.72 20.42 -5.39
N ALA A 459 -5.60 19.96 -4.84
CA ALA A 459 -5.58 18.90 -3.83
C ALA A 459 -6.34 19.29 -2.55
N LEU A 460 -6.13 20.51 -2.05
CA LEU A 460 -6.82 21.03 -0.86
C LEU A 460 -8.31 21.25 -1.13
N VAL A 461 -8.68 21.81 -2.29
CA VAL A 461 -10.09 22.00 -2.68
C VAL A 461 -10.80 20.66 -2.84
N VAL A 462 -10.14 19.65 -3.42
CA VAL A 462 -10.69 18.29 -3.54
C VAL A 462 -10.93 17.67 -2.17
N TRP A 463 -9.97 17.80 -1.26
CA TRP A 463 -10.12 17.33 0.12
C TRP A 463 -11.32 17.99 0.80
N ASP A 464 -11.31 19.32 0.86
CA ASP A 464 -12.29 20.15 1.57
C ASP A 464 -13.71 19.99 1.01
N ALA A 465 -13.87 20.09 -0.32
CA ALA A 465 -15.16 19.91 -0.97
C ALA A 465 -15.72 18.50 -0.73
N GLY A 466 -14.86 17.48 -0.70
CA GLY A 466 -15.31 16.11 -0.46
C GLY A 466 -15.65 15.84 1.01
N GLU A 467 -14.91 16.39 1.97
CA GLU A 467 -15.27 16.37 3.38
C GLU A 467 -16.62 17.07 3.60
N PHE A 468 -16.78 18.27 3.05
CA PHE A 468 -18.06 18.99 3.08
C PHE A 468 -19.20 18.18 2.46
N ALA A 469 -18.96 17.51 1.33
CA ALA A 469 -19.94 16.64 0.66
C ALA A 469 -20.43 15.50 1.57
N THR A 470 -19.51 14.88 2.30
CA THR A 470 -19.79 13.73 3.17
C THR A 470 -20.60 14.17 4.38
N THR A 471 -20.24 15.30 5.00
CA THR A 471 -20.96 15.88 6.14
C THR A 471 -22.36 16.32 5.74
N LEU A 472 -22.47 17.10 4.66
CA LEU A 472 -23.76 17.62 4.22
C LEU A 472 -24.70 16.51 3.71
N GLY A 473 -24.15 15.49 3.04
CA GLY A 473 -24.89 14.30 2.63
C GLY A 473 -25.41 13.49 3.82
N ALA A 474 -24.66 13.45 4.93
CA ALA A 474 -25.09 12.78 6.16
C ALA A 474 -26.13 13.58 6.96
N GLU A 475 -26.11 14.92 6.87
CA GLU A 475 -27.04 15.80 7.62
C GLU A 475 -28.35 16.05 6.89
N VAL A 476 -28.28 16.35 5.59
CA VAL A 476 -29.43 16.86 4.81
C VAL A 476 -29.85 15.88 3.70
N GLY A 477 -28.99 14.92 3.37
CA GLY A 477 -29.21 13.94 2.31
C GLY A 477 -28.67 14.39 0.94
N ARG A 478 -28.15 13.44 0.18
CA ARG A 478 -27.53 13.57 -1.15
C ARG A 478 -28.39 14.33 -2.16
N ARG A 479 -29.72 14.18 -2.10
CA ARG A 479 -30.67 14.75 -3.06
C ARG A 479 -31.25 16.10 -2.60
N ALA A 480 -30.85 16.61 -1.44
CA ALA A 480 -31.30 17.92 -0.95
C ALA A 480 -30.79 19.06 -1.86
N PRO A 481 -31.52 20.19 -1.94
CA PRO A 481 -31.13 21.33 -2.77
C PRO A 481 -30.00 22.16 -2.13
N THR A 482 -28.80 21.57 -1.99
CA THR A 482 -27.64 22.14 -1.30
C THR A 482 -26.65 22.88 -2.20
N ARG A 483 -26.87 22.85 -3.53
CA ARG A 483 -25.92 23.34 -4.54
C ARG A 483 -25.38 24.75 -4.29
N ARG A 484 -26.20 25.68 -3.82
CA ARG A 484 -25.78 27.07 -3.57
C ARG A 484 -24.74 27.15 -2.45
N VAL A 485 -24.96 26.40 -1.38
CA VAL A 485 -24.06 26.37 -0.22
C VAL A 485 -22.76 25.67 -0.61
N GLU A 486 -22.85 24.55 -1.32
CA GLU A 486 -21.68 23.81 -1.83
C GLU A 486 -20.81 24.67 -2.75
N LEU A 487 -21.42 25.44 -3.66
CA LEU A 487 -20.69 26.36 -4.54
C LEU A 487 -20.02 27.51 -3.75
N LEU A 488 -20.73 28.11 -2.79
CA LEU A 488 -20.17 29.19 -1.98
C LEU A 488 -18.97 28.69 -1.15
N HIS A 489 -19.09 27.50 -0.57
CA HIS A 489 -18.02 26.86 0.19
C HIS A 489 -16.82 26.53 -0.71
N GLY A 490 -17.06 25.89 -1.85
CA GLY A 490 -16.00 25.57 -2.82
C GLY A 490 -15.29 26.82 -3.39
N LEU A 491 -16.02 27.91 -3.63
CA LEU A 491 -15.44 29.19 -4.01
C LEU A 491 -14.59 29.80 -2.88
N GLY A 492 -15.05 29.68 -1.63
CA GLY A 492 -14.27 30.09 -0.46
C GLY A 492 -12.96 29.31 -0.34
N ALA A 493 -13.02 27.99 -0.44
CA ALA A 493 -11.84 27.12 -0.42
C ALA A 493 -10.85 27.45 -1.55
N LEU A 494 -11.36 27.65 -2.77
CA LEU A 494 -10.56 28.05 -3.91
C LEU A 494 -9.91 29.43 -3.70
N ALA A 495 -10.65 30.42 -3.18
CA ALA A 495 -10.12 31.74 -2.91
C ALA A 495 -8.99 31.71 -1.87
N VAL A 496 -9.18 30.97 -0.77
CA VAL A 496 -8.14 30.78 0.26
C VAL A 496 -6.91 30.10 -0.35
N GLY A 497 -7.10 29.05 -1.15
CA GLY A 497 -6.02 28.36 -1.85
C GLY A 497 -5.25 29.27 -2.81
N VAL A 498 -5.94 30.07 -3.62
CA VAL A 498 -5.34 31.04 -4.54
C VAL A 498 -4.55 32.11 -3.78
N CYS A 499 -5.09 32.66 -2.69
CA CYS A 499 -4.37 33.60 -1.84
C CYS A 499 -3.09 32.96 -1.26
N GLY A 500 -3.16 31.71 -0.80
CA GLY A 500 -2.00 30.96 -0.32
C GLY A 500 -0.95 30.73 -1.41
N ALA A 501 -1.37 30.34 -2.61
CA ALA A 501 -0.49 30.17 -3.78
C ALA A 501 0.19 31.48 -4.21
N LEU A 502 -0.54 32.60 -4.20
CA LEU A 502 0.02 33.91 -4.50
C LEU A 502 1.02 34.36 -3.43
N ALA A 503 0.72 34.16 -2.15
CA ALA A 503 1.64 34.46 -1.06
C ALA A 503 2.92 33.60 -1.13
N ALA A 504 2.79 32.30 -1.42
CA ALA A 504 3.92 31.40 -1.64
C ALA A 504 4.75 31.80 -2.86
N GLY A 505 4.11 32.20 -3.95
CA GLY A 505 4.78 32.73 -5.14
C GLY A 505 5.55 34.03 -4.88
N ALA A 506 4.95 34.96 -4.13
CA ALA A 506 5.60 36.20 -3.72
C ALA A 506 6.84 35.92 -2.85
N LEU A 507 6.71 35.02 -1.86
CA LEU A 507 7.83 34.57 -1.03
C LEU A 507 8.94 33.94 -1.87
N ALA A 508 8.60 33.05 -2.80
CA ALA A 508 9.56 32.39 -3.68
C ALA A 508 10.30 33.39 -4.58
N SER A 509 9.61 34.43 -5.09
CA SER A 509 10.21 35.46 -5.93
C SER A 509 11.15 36.41 -5.18
N GLY A 510 11.02 36.52 -3.85
CA GLY A 510 11.88 37.34 -3.00
C GLY A 510 13.19 36.65 -2.59
N LEU A 511 13.37 35.36 -2.91
CA LEU A 511 14.58 34.61 -2.57
C LEU A 511 15.72 34.94 -3.55
N PRO A 512 16.95 35.23 -3.07
CA PRO A 512 18.10 35.48 -3.93
C PRO A 512 18.40 34.29 -4.86
N ALA A 513 18.69 34.58 -6.13
CA ALA A 513 19.15 33.56 -7.07
C ALA A 513 20.49 32.97 -6.60
N GLY A 514 20.51 31.67 -6.28
CA GLY A 514 21.70 30.97 -5.78
C GLY A 514 21.60 30.45 -4.33
N TRP A 515 20.48 30.65 -3.64
CA TRP A 515 20.15 29.90 -2.41
C TRP A 515 19.99 28.41 -2.74
N GLY A 516 20.96 27.59 -2.33
CA GLY A 516 21.02 26.14 -2.56
C GLY A 516 22.33 25.46 -2.08
N ALA A 517 23.15 26.09 -1.25
CA ALA A 517 24.33 25.43 -0.67
C ALA A 517 23.89 24.44 0.45
N THR A 518 24.69 23.42 0.72
CA THR A 518 24.36 22.26 1.58
C THR A 518 23.85 22.57 3.00
N GLY A 519 24.08 23.78 3.54
CA GLY A 519 23.49 24.24 4.81
C GLY A 519 22.03 24.71 4.72
N GLU A 520 21.55 25.05 3.51
CA GLU A 520 20.25 25.67 3.25
C GLU A 520 19.16 24.64 2.94
N LEU A 521 19.55 23.43 2.50
CA LEU A 521 18.66 22.29 2.37
C LEU A 521 17.98 21.97 3.71
N SER A 522 18.72 22.12 4.81
CA SER A 522 18.22 21.97 6.19
C SER A 522 17.15 23.00 6.54
N VAL A 523 17.27 24.25 6.07
CA VAL A 523 16.29 25.32 6.33
C VAL A 523 15.03 25.12 5.50
N ALA A 524 15.18 24.76 4.21
CA ALA A 524 14.04 24.43 3.35
C ALA A 524 13.28 23.20 3.87
N LEU A 525 14.01 22.16 4.32
CA LEU A 525 13.43 20.98 4.93
C LEU A 525 12.74 21.32 6.26
N LEU A 526 13.37 22.15 7.12
CA LEU A 526 12.78 22.60 8.37
C LEU A 526 11.51 23.42 8.13
N ALA A 527 11.51 24.31 7.13
CA ALA A 527 10.35 25.10 6.75
C ALA A 527 9.24 24.22 6.15
N ALA A 528 9.59 23.21 5.36
CA ALA A 528 8.63 22.23 4.84
C ALA A 528 8.03 21.40 5.98
N VAL A 529 8.86 20.90 6.91
CA VAL A 529 8.39 20.19 8.12
C VAL A 529 7.51 21.08 8.96
N ALA A 530 7.91 22.34 9.23
CA ALA A 530 7.10 23.30 9.95
C ALA A 530 5.77 23.58 9.23
N GLY A 531 5.79 23.72 7.90
CA GLY A 531 4.58 23.88 7.09
C GLY A 531 3.65 22.67 7.17
N VAL A 532 4.18 21.45 7.13
CA VAL A 532 3.41 20.21 7.32
C VAL A 532 2.85 20.14 8.74
N VAL A 533 3.64 20.48 9.76
CA VAL A 533 3.17 20.52 11.15
C VAL A 533 2.05 21.53 11.30
N LEU A 534 2.22 22.76 10.80
CA LEU A 534 1.19 23.79 10.84
C LEU A 534 -0.08 23.36 10.11
N LEU A 535 0.05 22.72 8.94
CA LEU A 535 -1.07 22.15 8.20
C LEU A 535 -1.80 21.07 9.01
N VAL A 536 -1.07 20.10 9.56
CA VAL A 536 -1.65 19.04 10.41
C VAL A 536 -2.29 19.62 11.66
N THR A 537 -1.71 20.67 12.24
CA THR A 537 -2.25 21.33 13.43
C THR A 537 -3.52 22.11 13.10
N ALA A 538 -3.60 22.74 11.91
CA ALA A 538 -4.78 23.46 11.45
C ALA A 538 -5.93 22.53 11.03
N MET A 539 -5.64 21.28 10.65
CA MET A 539 -6.65 20.26 10.30
C MET A 539 -7.17 19.48 11.53
N ARG A 540 -6.66 19.76 12.73
CA ARG A 540 -7.13 19.18 14.00
C ARG A 540 -7.90 20.22 14.79
#